data_AF-D2H480-F1
#
_entry.id   AF-D2H480-F1
#
_cell.length_a   1.000
_cell.length_b   1.000
_cell.length_c   1.000
_cell.angle_alpha   90.00
_cell.angle_beta   90.00
_cell.angle_gamma   90.00
#
_symmetry.space_group_name_H-M   'P 1'
#
loop_
_entity.id
_entity.type
_entity.pdbx_description
1 polymer ?
#
loop_
_entity_poly.entity_id
_entity_poly.type
_entity_poly.pdbx_seq_one_letter_code
_entity_poly.pdbx_strand_id
1 'polypeptide(L)'
;VLVEKSETVTQGGIMLPEKSQGKVLQATVEAVGSCSKGKGGDMQPVSVSVGDKFLLPEYGGTKAVLDDKDYFLFRDGAILGKYVD
;
A
#
# COMPACT_ATOMS: atom_id res chain seq x y z
N VAL A 1 2.48 -2.74 7.10
CA VAL A 1 2.14 -1.45 6.47
C VAL A 1 0.78 -1.62 5.82
N LEU A 2 -0.21 -0.89 6.32
CA LEU A 2 -1.58 -0.90 5.80
C LEU A 2 -1.68 0.20 4.75
N VAL A 3 -2.17 -0.15 3.57
CA VAL A 3 -2.24 0.77 2.43
C VAL A 3 -3.61 0.76 1.79
N GLU A 4 -4.02 1.93 1.31
CA GLU A 4 -5.22 2.15 0.52
C GLU A 4 -4.84 2.26 -0.96
N LYS A 5 -5.56 1.55 -1.83
CA LYS A 5 -5.29 1.59 -3.28
C LYS A 5 -5.91 2.84 -3.89
N SER A 6 -5.18 3.49 -4.78
CA SER A 6 -5.69 4.66 -5.49
C SER A 6 -6.79 4.27 -6.48
N GLU A 7 -7.80 5.13 -6.66
CA GLU A 7 -8.83 4.92 -7.67
C GLU A 7 -8.27 5.08 -9.10
N THR A 8 -8.83 4.32 -10.03
CA THR A 8 -8.47 4.37 -11.47
C THR A 8 -9.47 5.22 -12.24
N VAL A 9 -9.49 6.51 -11.93
CA VAL A 9 -10.13 7.50 -12.79
C VAL A 9 -9.16 7.85 -13.90
N THR A 10 -9.51 7.53 -15.15
CA THR A 10 -8.68 7.90 -16.31
C THR A 10 -8.72 9.41 -16.52
N GLN A 11 -7.64 10.00 -17.01
CA GLN A 11 -7.53 11.47 -17.24
C GLN A 11 -8.63 12.03 -18.18
N GLY A 12 -9.36 11.17 -18.89
CA GLY A 12 -10.49 11.55 -19.75
C GLY A 12 -11.86 11.56 -19.05
N GLY A 13 -11.95 11.30 -17.75
CA GLY A 13 -13.22 11.24 -17.02
C GLY A 13 -14.04 9.97 -17.29
N ILE A 14 -13.45 8.99 -17.98
CA ILE A 14 -14.11 7.70 -18.28
C ILE A 14 -13.86 6.77 -17.08
N MET A 15 -14.95 6.42 -16.40
CA MET A 15 -14.95 5.34 -15.40
C MET A 15 -14.79 4.01 -16.12
N LEU A 16 -13.69 3.32 -15.83
CA LEU A 16 -13.50 1.95 -16.28
C LEU A 16 -14.42 1.02 -15.47
N PRO A 17 -15.05 0.01 -16.08
CA PRO A 17 -15.80 -0.98 -15.34
C PRO A 17 -14.88 -1.72 -14.36
N GLU A 18 -15.36 -1.99 -13.13
CA GLU A 18 -14.58 -2.58 -12.03
C GLU A 18 -13.88 -3.90 -12.42
N LYS A 19 -14.46 -4.66 -13.36
CA LYS A 19 -13.88 -5.91 -13.86
C LYS A 19 -12.66 -5.73 -14.78
N SER A 20 -12.49 -4.57 -15.39
CA SER A 20 -11.38 -4.27 -16.31
C SER A 20 -10.27 -3.46 -15.65
N GLN A 21 -10.50 -2.98 -14.42
CA GLN A 21 -9.47 -2.33 -13.62
C GLN A 21 -8.52 -3.42 -13.11
N GLY A 22 -7.34 -3.50 -13.72
CA GLY A 22 -6.24 -4.30 -13.19
C GLY A 22 -5.92 -3.89 -11.75
N LYS A 23 -5.21 -4.74 -10.99
CA LYS A 23 -4.79 -4.40 -9.63
C LYS A 23 -4.00 -3.09 -9.68
N VAL A 24 -4.52 -2.06 -9.03
CA VAL A 24 -3.80 -0.79 -8.88
C VAL A 24 -2.54 -1.07 -8.07
N LEU A 25 -1.39 -0.84 -8.71
CA LEU A 25 -0.07 -1.05 -8.11
C LEU A 25 0.37 0.16 -7.29
N GLN A 26 -0.34 1.29 -7.37
CA GLN A 26 -0.09 2.47 -6.55
C GLN A 26 -0.96 2.44 -5.30
N ALA A 27 -0.36 2.72 -4.15
CA ALA A 27 -1.08 2.81 -2.90
C ALA A 27 -0.48 3.86 -1.96
N THR A 28 -1.33 4.40 -1.09
CA THR A 28 -0.97 5.36 -0.05
C THR A 28 -0.92 4.64 1.29
N VAL A 29 0.08 4.94 2.12
CA VAL A 29 0.17 4.35 3.47
C VAL A 29 -0.77 5.06 4.41
N GLU A 30 -1.74 4.31 4.93
CA GLU A 30 -2.68 4.78 5.94
C GLU A 30 -2.18 4.46 7.35
N ALA A 31 -1.53 3.30 7.53
CA ALA A 31 -0.98 2.94 8.83
C ALA A 31 0.35 2.20 8.74
N VAL A 32 1.23 2.51 9.69
CA VAL A 32 2.52 1.85 9.87
C VAL A 32 2.56 1.15 11.23
N GLY A 33 3.08 -0.07 11.23
CA GLY A 33 3.32 -0.82 12.46
C GLY A 33 4.51 -0.25 13.23
N SER A 34 4.51 -0.45 14.54
CA SER A 34 5.42 0.23 15.48
C SER A 34 6.91 -0.10 15.33
N CYS A 35 7.29 -1.23 14.72
CA CYS A 35 8.64 -1.54 14.22
C CYS A 35 8.71 -3.00 13.75
N SER A 36 9.65 -3.31 12.85
CA SER A 36 10.09 -4.69 12.65
C SER A 36 11.09 -5.04 13.76
N LYS A 37 10.84 -6.08 14.56
CA LYS A 37 11.82 -6.62 15.51
C LYS A 37 13.00 -7.15 14.71
N GLY A 38 14.15 -6.47 14.77
CA GLY A 38 15.38 -6.92 14.13
C GLY A 38 15.88 -8.22 14.75
N LYS A 39 16.74 -8.95 14.02
CA LYS A 39 17.34 -10.22 14.45
C LYS A 39 18.17 -10.13 15.75
N GLY A 40 18.45 -8.92 16.25
CA GLY A 40 19.28 -8.67 17.43
C GLY A 40 18.56 -8.12 18.66
N GLY A 41 17.23 -7.93 18.64
CA GLY A 41 16.49 -7.29 19.74
C GLY A 41 16.31 -5.78 19.59
N ASP A 42 17.03 -5.14 18.67
CA ASP A 42 16.79 -3.75 18.28
C ASP A 42 15.53 -3.59 17.42
N MET A 43 14.76 -2.56 17.74
CA MET A 43 13.61 -2.12 16.95
C MET A 43 14.12 -1.41 15.70
N GLN A 44 13.92 -2.02 14.53
CA GLN A 44 14.27 -1.37 13.27
C GLN A 44 13.08 -0.52 12.81
N PRO A 45 13.23 0.82 12.72
CA PRO A 45 12.16 1.69 12.26
C PRO A 45 11.78 1.35 10.83
N VAL A 46 10.48 1.42 10.55
CA VAL A 46 9.96 1.24 9.19
C VAL A 46 10.39 2.43 8.34
N SER A 47 10.92 2.18 7.13
CA SER A 47 11.36 3.24 6.21
C SER A 47 10.20 3.98 5.51
N VAL A 48 8.96 3.73 5.95
CA VAL A 48 7.74 4.26 5.35
C VAL A 48 6.98 5.08 6.39
N SER A 49 6.43 6.22 5.98
CA SER A 49 5.62 7.08 6.84
C SER A 49 4.16 7.08 6.39
N VAL A 50 3.24 7.45 7.29
CA VAL A 50 1.83 7.66 6.94
C VAL A 50 1.72 8.80 5.92
N GLY A 51 0.90 8.61 4.90
CA GLY A 51 0.67 9.57 3.81
C GLY A 51 1.64 9.45 2.63
N ASP A 52 2.71 8.67 2.75
CA ASP A 52 3.60 8.43 1.62
C ASP A 52 2.92 7.54 0.55
N LYS A 53 3.26 7.78 -0.71
CA LYS A 53 2.81 6.97 -1.86
C LYS A 53 3.87 5.96 -2.26
N PHE A 54 3.46 4.73 -2.56
CA PHE A 54 4.37 3.64 -2.91
C PHE A 54 3.87 2.81 -4.07
N LEU A 55 4.81 2.12 -4.70
CA LEU A 55 4.53 1.07 -5.67
C LEU A 55 4.52 -0.29 -4.96
N LEU A 56 3.39 -0.97 -5.08
CA LEU A 56 3.14 -2.32 -4.62
C LEU A 56 3.47 -3.34 -5.72
N PRO A 57 3.92 -4.54 -5.35
CA PRO A 57 4.00 -5.65 -6.28
C PRO A 57 2.59 -6.11 -6.67
N GLU A 58 2.47 -6.68 -7.88
CA GLU A 58 1.20 -7.24 -8.40
C GLU A 58 0.69 -8.43 -7.58
N TYR A 59 1.62 -9.08 -6.88
CA TYR A 59 1.41 -10.25 -6.05
C TYR A 59 1.92 -10.01 -4.64
N GLY A 60 1.18 -10.54 -3.67
CA GLY A 60 1.46 -10.34 -2.25
C GLY A 60 0.51 -9.34 -1.60
N GLY A 61 0.56 -9.31 -0.27
CA GLY A 61 -0.32 -8.49 0.56
C GLY A 61 -1.59 -9.22 0.98
N THR A 62 -1.98 -9.04 2.24
CA THR A 62 -3.20 -9.60 2.81
C THR A 62 -4.31 -8.55 2.72
N LYS A 63 -5.46 -8.90 2.14
CA LYS A 63 -6.62 -8.00 2.14
C LYS A 63 -7.19 -7.92 3.57
N ALA A 64 -7.41 -6.70 4.06
CA ALA A 64 -8.04 -6.42 5.33
C ALA A 64 -9.18 -5.43 5.10
N VAL A 65 -10.37 -5.74 5.59
CA VAL A 65 -11.52 -4.84 5.50
C VAL A 65 -11.68 -4.13 6.83
N LEU A 66 -11.62 -2.81 6.84
CA LEU A 66 -11.88 -1.97 8.02
C LEU A 66 -12.90 -0.91 7.62
N ASP A 67 -13.94 -0.71 8.43
CA ASP A 67 -14.96 0.32 8.21
C ASP A 67 -15.55 0.31 6.78
N ASP A 68 -15.87 -0.89 6.28
CA ASP A 68 -16.37 -1.14 4.92
C ASP A 68 -15.43 -0.69 3.78
N LYS A 69 -14.16 -0.38 4.09
CA LYS A 69 -13.10 -0.06 3.14
C LYS A 69 -12.10 -1.20 3.00
N ASP A 70 -11.66 -1.40 1.76
CA ASP A 70 -10.69 -2.42 1.40
C ASP A 70 -9.26 -1.90 1.54
N TYR A 71 -8.57 -2.39 2.57
CA TYR A 71 -7.15 -2.13 2.78
C TYR A 71 -6.31 -3.35 2.42
N PHE A 72 -5.04 -3.10 2.15
CA PHE A 72 -4.06 -4.15 1.93
C PHE A 72 -2.92 -4.03 2.93
N LEU A 73 -2.57 -5.14 3.56
CA LEU A 73 -1.46 -5.23 4.49
C LEU A 73 -0.24 -5.81 3.78
N PHE A 74 0.81 -5.00 3.66
CA PHE A 74 2.11 -5.40 3.13
C PHE A 74 3.20 -5.35 4.20
N ARG A 75 4.23 -6.16 3.98
CA ARG A 75 5.48 -6.09 4.76
C ARG A 75 6.35 -4.97 4.19
N ASP A 76 7.13 -4.32 5.04
CA ASP A 76 8.00 -3.19 4.65
C ASP A 76 8.93 -3.57 3.47
N GLY A 77 9.62 -4.71 3.54
CA GLY A 77 10.51 -5.18 2.48
C GLY A 77 9.83 -5.70 1.20
N ALA A 78 8.50 -5.76 1.15
CA ALA A 78 7.76 -6.13 -0.06
C ALA A 78 7.41 -4.91 -0.93
N ILE A 79 7.64 -3.70 -0.42
CA ILE A 79 7.36 -2.45 -1.14
C ILE A 79 8.46 -2.23 -2.17
N LEU A 80 8.08 -1.97 -3.43
CA LEU A 80 9.02 -1.89 -4.55
C LEU A 80 9.73 -0.52 -4.63
N GLY A 81 9.02 0.54 -4.25
CA GLY A 81 9.57 1.89 -4.32
C GLY A 81 8.64 2.92 -3.69
N LYS A 82 9.23 4.02 -3.24
CA LYS A 82 8.53 5.21 -2.74
C LYS A 82 8.46 6.25 -3.85
N TYR A 83 7.29 6.82 -4.08
CA TYR A 83 7.15 8.01 -4.89
C TYR A 83 7.64 9.21 -4.07
N VAL A 84 8.67 9.88 -4.57
CA VAL A 84 9.17 11.13 -4.02
C VAL A 84 8.67 12.22 -4.97
N ASP A 85 7.69 12.97 -4.51
CA ASP A 85 7.30 14.26 -5.12
C ASP A 85 8.28 15.35 -4.66
#